data_AF-A0AAE2BTM7-F1
#
_entry.id   AF-A0AAE2BTM7-F1
#
_cell.length_a   1.000
_cell.length_b   1.000
_cell.length_c   1.000
_cell.angle_alpha   90.00
_cell.angle_beta   90.00
_cell.angle_gamma   90.00
#
_symmetry.space_group_name_H-M   'P 1'
#
loop_
_entity.id
_entity.type
_entity.pdbx_description
1 polymer ?
#
loop_
_entity_poly.entity_id
_entity_poly.type
_entity_poly.pdbx_seq_one_letter_code
_entity_poly.pdbx_strand_id
1 'polypeptide(L)'
;MLAPEDYKRVSFITSDGMFCYIAMPFGLKNTGATYQRLVDKIFQPQLGRNMEVYVDDILVKSKEARNHVEDLEETFVVIRKYWLKLNLEKCTFGSVEDISWVSW
;
A
#
# COMPACT_ATOMS: atom_id res chain seq x y z
N MET A 1 4.79 -11.72 -2.74
CA MET A 1 4.27 -13.11 -2.76
C MET A 1 4.35 -13.67 -1.36
N LEU A 2 3.42 -14.54 -0.97
CA LEU A 2 3.47 -15.21 0.32
C LEU A 2 4.65 -16.20 0.35
N ALA A 3 5.30 -16.35 1.51
CA ALA A 3 6.39 -17.29 1.67
C ALA A 3 5.86 -18.74 1.56
N PRO A 4 6.51 -19.64 0.79
CA PRO A 4 6.02 -21.01 0.58
C PRO A 4 5.79 -21.80 1.87
N GLU A 5 6.56 -21.49 2.92
CA GLU A 5 6.49 -22.13 4.22
C GLU A 5 5.17 -21.81 4.95
N ASP A 6 4.54 -20.67 4.63
CA ASP A 6 3.31 -20.21 5.25
C ASP A 6 2.04 -20.68 4.52
N TYR A 7 2.16 -21.31 3.33
CA TYR A 7 1.02 -21.76 2.52
C TYR A 7 0.03 -22.63 3.30
N LYS A 8 0.55 -23.58 4.10
CA LYS A 8 -0.30 -24.47 4.90
C LYS A 8 -1.12 -23.70 5.94
N ARG A 9 -0.58 -22.61 6.51
CA ARG A 9 -1.21 -21.81 7.56
C ARG A 9 -2.33 -20.91 7.05
N VAL A 10 -2.27 -20.54 5.78
CA VAL A 10 -3.28 -19.72 5.11
C VAL A 10 -4.16 -20.55 4.18
N SER A 11 -4.13 -21.87 4.28
CA SER A 11 -4.98 -22.75 3.48
C SER A 11 -6.40 -22.79 4.06
N PHE A 12 -7.39 -22.98 3.19
CA PHE A 12 -8.81 -23.08 3.56
C PHE A 12 -9.48 -24.22 2.78
N ILE A 13 -10.55 -24.79 3.36
CA ILE A 13 -11.30 -25.90 2.78
C ILE A 13 -12.62 -25.37 2.23
N THR A 14 -12.95 -25.80 1.03
CA THR A 14 -14.24 -25.61 0.38
C THR A 14 -14.86 -26.99 0.08
N SER A 15 -16.11 -27.04 -0.41
CA SER A 15 -16.73 -28.28 -0.90
C SER A 15 -15.89 -28.97 -1.99
N ASP A 16 -15.14 -28.18 -2.75
CA ASP A 16 -14.42 -28.62 -3.94
C ASP A 16 -12.95 -28.97 -3.65
N GLY A 17 -12.52 -28.83 -2.39
CA GLY A 17 -11.18 -29.19 -1.94
C GLY A 17 -10.46 -28.10 -1.15
N MET A 18 -9.14 -28.26 -1.04
CA MET A 18 -8.25 -27.38 -0.27
C MET A 18 -7.58 -26.35 -1.18
N PHE A 19 -7.68 -25.09 -0.79
CA PHE A 19 -7.12 -23.94 -1.50
C PHE A 19 -6.13 -23.19 -0.61
N CYS A 20 -5.23 -22.42 -1.21
CA CYS A 20 -4.24 -21.61 -0.51
C CYS A 20 -4.16 -20.22 -1.13
N TYR A 21 -4.04 -19.19 -0.29
CA TYR A 21 -3.76 -17.85 -0.78
C TYR A 21 -2.31 -17.74 -1.31
N ILE A 22 -2.16 -17.08 -2.46
CA ILE A 22 -0.84 -16.79 -3.10
C ILE A 22 -0.29 -15.40 -2.71
N ALA A 23 -1.16 -14.55 -2.18
CA ALA A 23 -0.88 -13.26 -1.60
C ALA A 23 -1.38 -13.23 -0.16
N MET A 24 -0.94 -12.26 0.64
CA MET A 24 -1.37 -12.16 2.03
C MET A 24 -2.88 -11.88 2.09
N PRO A 25 -3.70 -12.75 2.72
CA PRO A 25 -5.12 -12.51 2.84
C PRO A 25 -5.45 -11.44 3.89
N PHE A 26 -6.61 -10.81 3.72
CA PHE A 26 -7.19 -9.95 4.74
C PHE A 26 -7.59 -10.76 5.98
N GLY A 27 -7.56 -10.11 7.15
CA GLY A 27 -8.02 -10.71 8.40
C GLY A 27 -6.97 -11.52 9.18
N LEU A 28 -5.72 -11.64 8.70
CA LEU A 28 -4.65 -12.16 9.55
C LEU A 28 -4.19 -11.08 10.54
N LYS A 29 -3.91 -11.50 11.78
CA LYS A 29 -3.50 -10.62 12.87
C LYS A 29 -2.31 -9.71 12.54
N ASN A 30 -1.38 -10.19 11.70
CA ASN A 30 -0.16 -9.47 11.37
C ASN A 30 -0.17 -8.82 9.98
N THR A 31 -1.28 -8.86 9.24
CA THR A 31 -1.34 -8.31 7.87
C THR A 31 -0.94 -6.83 7.84
N GLY A 32 -1.51 -6.01 8.73
CA GLY A 32 -1.18 -4.57 8.80
C GLY A 32 0.30 -4.32 9.14
N ALA A 33 0.89 -5.08 10.06
CA ALA A 33 2.30 -4.92 10.42
C ALA A 33 3.25 -5.32 9.28
N THR A 34 2.91 -6.36 8.51
CA THR A 34 3.69 -6.73 7.34
C THR A 34 3.55 -5.69 6.22
N TYR A 35 2.36 -5.15 6.01
CA TYR A 35 2.11 -4.09 5.05
C TYR A 35 2.87 -2.81 5.42
N GLN A 36 2.78 -2.35 6.66
CA GLN A 36 3.53 -1.21 7.15
C GLN A 36 5.04 -1.37 6.90
N ARG A 37 5.62 -2.53 7.24
CA ARG A 37 7.06 -2.80 6.97
C ARG A 37 7.43 -2.76 5.50
N LEU A 38 6.52 -3.15 4.61
CA LEU A 38 6.72 -3.04 3.16
C LEU A 38 6.74 -1.56 2.76
N VAL A 39 5.73 -0.79 3.16
CA VAL A 39 5.60 0.64 2.85
C VAL A 39 6.80 1.42 3.39
N ASP A 40 7.18 1.19 4.66
CA ASP A 40 8.34 1.80 5.31
C ASP A 40 9.63 1.60 4.51
N LYS A 41 9.78 0.41 3.91
CA LYS A 41 10.98 0.04 3.16
C LYS A 41 11.01 0.64 1.76
N ILE A 42 9.88 0.64 1.04
CA ILE A 42 9.87 1.05 -0.37
C ILE A 42 9.70 2.56 -0.54
N PHE A 43 9.07 3.24 0.42
CA PHE A 43 8.89 4.70 0.42
C PHE A 43 9.84 5.44 1.38
N GLN A 44 10.87 4.77 1.88
CA GLN A 44 11.88 5.35 2.77
C GLN A 44 12.38 6.76 2.34
N PRO A 45 12.62 7.05 1.04
CA PRO A 45 13.02 8.40 0.59
C PRO A 45 11.94 9.49 0.69
N GLN A 46 10.66 9.10 0.73
CA GLN A 46 9.50 9.99 0.74
C GLN A 46 8.90 10.16 2.14
N LEU A 47 9.02 9.13 2.99
CA LEU A 47 8.48 9.10 4.35
C LEU A 47 8.98 10.27 5.20
N GLY A 48 8.03 10.98 5.82
CA GLY A 48 8.26 12.17 6.63
C GLY A 48 8.61 13.44 5.83
N ARG A 49 8.98 13.34 4.55
CA ARG A 49 9.27 14.49 3.68
C ARG A 49 8.02 15.00 2.98
N ASN A 50 7.45 14.16 2.12
CA ASN A 50 6.23 14.44 1.34
C ASN A 50 5.21 13.31 1.47
N MET A 51 5.49 12.29 2.28
CA MET A 51 4.61 11.16 2.52
C MET A 51 4.46 10.84 4.01
N GLU A 52 3.24 10.58 4.45
CA GLU A 52 2.94 9.95 5.75
C GLU A 52 2.15 8.67 5.50
N VAL A 53 2.26 7.70 6.40
CA VAL A 53 1.59 6.40 6.26
C VAL A 53 0.87 6.08 7.55
N TYR A 54 -0.38 5.65 7.43
CA TYR A 54 -1.22 5.22 8.54
C TYR A 54 -1.87 3.88 8.25
N VAL A 55 -1.26 2.80 8.74
CA VAL A 55 -1.74 1.42 8.58
C VAL A 55 -1.90 1.06 7.09
N ASP A 56 -3.09 1.21 6.53
CA ASP A 56 -3.43 0.86 5.15
C ASP A 56 -3.50 2.08 4.22
N ASP A 57 -3.45 3.30 4.77
CA ASP A 57 -3.57 4.55 4.02
C ASP A 57 -2.22 5.26 3.86
N ILE A 58 -1.96 5.75 2.65
CA ILE A 58 -0.81 6.58 2.33
C ILE A 58 -1.30 8.00 2.07
N LEU A 59 -0.64 8.95 2.72
CA LEU A 59 -0.85 10.37 2.56
C LEU A 59 0.32 10.97 1.78
N VAL A 60 0.05 11.58 0.63
CA VAL A 60 1.03 12.41 -0.07
C VAL A 60 0.67 13.86 0.18
N LYS A 61 1.62 14.67 0.64
CA LYS A 61 1.44 16.08 0.98
C LYS A 61 2.60 16.91 0.46
N SER A 62 2.28 18.13 0.04
CA SER A 62 3.26 19.07 -0.49
C SER A 62 3.12 20.41 0.21
N LYS A 63 4.22 21.16 0.33
CA LYS A 63 4.17 22.52 0.91
C LYS A 63 3.55 23.55 -0.03
N GLU A 64 3.66 23.30 -1.33
CA GLU A 64 3.17 24.18 -2.39
C GLU A 64 2.46 23.33 -3.44
N ALA A 65 1.29 23.79 -3.90
CA ALA A 65 0.47 23.13 -4.92
C ALA A 65 1.25 22.70 -6.16
N ARG A 66 2.15 23.58 -6.64
CA ARG A 66 2.94 23.32 -7.85
C ARG A 66 3.86 22.11 -7.74
N ASN A 67 4.30 21.77 -6.52
CA ASN A 67 5.20 20.63 -6.29
C ASN A 67 4.41 19.32 -6.12
N HIS A 68 3.10 19.39 -5.90
CA HIS A 68 2.29 18.21 -5.57
C HIS A 68 2.22 17.20 -6.70
N VAL A 69 2.23 17.67 -7.95
CA VAL A 69 2.29 16.80 -9.13
C VAL A 69 3.62 16.03 -9.17
N GLU A 70 4.74 16.67 -8.86
CA GLU A 70 6.06 16.04 -8.83
C GLU A 70 6.17 15.03 -7.68
N ASP A 71 5.65 15.37 -6.50
CA ASP A 71 5.63 14.48 -5.33
C ASP A 71 4.75 13.23 -5.58
N LEU A 72 3.60 13.40 -6.25
CA LEU A 72 2.75 12.28 -6.70
C LEU A 72 3.43 11.43 -7.76
N GLU A 73 4.14 12.05 -8.71
CA GLU A 73 4.88 11.32 -9.75
C GLU A 73 5.93 10.40 -9.13
N GLU A 74 6.70 10.89 -8.16
CA GLU A 74 7.68 10.10 -7.40
C GLU A 74 7.00 8.90 -6.71
N THR A 75 5.87 9.14 -6.04
CA THR A 75 5.08 8.07 -5.41
C THR A 75 4.61 7.04 -6.43
N PHE A 76 4.10 7.46 -7.58
CA PHE A 76 3.63 6.54 -8.62
C PHE A 76 4.77 5.74 -9.27
N VAL A 77 5.97 6.30 -9.36
CA VAL A 77 7.17 5.56 -9.82
C VAL A 77 7.46 4.40 -8.87
N VAL A 78 7.43 4.62 -7.56
CA VAL A 78 7.65 3.56 -6.56
C VAL A 78 6.54 2.52 -6.64
N ILE A 79 5.27 2.93 -6.70
CA ILE A 79 4.12 2.03 -6.82
C ILE A 79 4.27 1.10 -8.03
N ARG A 80 4.60 1.66 -9.20
CA ARG A 80 4.82 0.89 -10.44
C ARG A 80 6.01 -0.05 -10.30
N LYS A 81 7.13 0.42 -9.73
CA LYS A 81 8.35 -0.37 -9.53
C LYS A 81 8.12 -1.63 -8.70
N TYR A 82 7.26 -1.54 -7.68
CA TYR A 82 6.95 -2.65 -6.77
C TYR A 82 5.64 -3.37 -7.10
N TRP A 83 5.04 -3.11 -8.27
CA TRP A 83 3.81 -3.78 -8.75
C TRP A 83 2.62 -3.64 -7.81
N LEU A 84 2.58 -2.54 -7.07
CA LEU A 84 1.47 -2.25 -6.19
C LEU A 84 0.33 -1.60 -7.03
N LYS A 85 -0.92 -1.99 -6.80
CA LYS A 85 -2.13 -1.44 -7.42
C LYS A 85 -2.97 -0.57 -6.47
N LEU A 86 -3.26 0.66 -6.90
CA LEU A 86 -4.15 1.56 -6.18
C LEU A 86 -5.62 1.18 -6.33
N ASN A 87 -6.39 1.36 -5.26
CA ASN A 87 -7.84 1.37 -5.35
C ASN A 87 -8.33 2.80 -5.68
N LEU A 88 -8.56 3.06 -6.96
CA LEU A 88 -8.94 4.40 -7.45
C LEU A 88 -10.24 4.91 -6.84
N GLU A 89 -11.19 4.04 -6.49
CA GLU A 89 -12.47 4.43 -5.87
C GLU A 89 -12.29 5.00 -4.46
N LYS A 90 -11.19 4.63 -3.79
CA LYS A 90 -10.85 5.12 -2.46
C LYS A 90 -9.77 6.21 -2.48
N CYS A 91 -9.19 6.51 -3.64
CA CYS A 91 -8.17 7.55 -3.74
C CYS A 91 -8.81 8.93 -3.87
N THR A 92 -8.30 9.89 -3.13
CA THR A 92 -8.70 11.30 -3.22
C THR A 92 -7.48 12.12 -3.62
N PHE A 93 -7.58 12.90 -4.70
CA PHE A 93 -6.50 13.74 -5.23
C PHE A 93 -6.93 15.21 -5.28
N GLY A 94 -5.97 16.13 -5.10
CA GLY A 94 -6.20 17.57 -5.32
C GLY A 94 -7.19 18.20 -4.33
N SER A 95 -7.21 17.71 -3.10
CA SER A 95 -8.00 18.31 -2.02
C SER A 95 -7.45 19.67 -1.59
N VAL A 96 -8.23 20.44 -0.81
CA VAL A 96 -8.04 21.89 -0.52
C VAL A 96 -6.67 22.27 0.05
N GLU A 97 -5.86 21.30 0.50
CA GLU A 97 -4.53 21.52 1.09
C GLU A 97 -3.38 20.86 0.30
N ASP A 98 -3.58 20.52 -0.99
CA ASP A 98 -2.59 19.79 -1.80
C ASP A 98 -2.18 18.46 -1.14
N ILE A 99 -3.21 17.78 -0.67
CA ILE A 99 -3.14 16.49 0.00
C ILE A 99 -3.83 15.46 -0.90
N SER A 100 -3.18 14.31 -1.04
CA SER A 100 -3.74 13.14 -1.70
C SER A 100 -3.74 11.94 -0.77
N TRP A 101 -4.89 11.31 -0.64
CA TRP A 101 -5.07 10.06 0.11
C TRP A 101 -5.09 8.90 -0.85
N VAL A 102 -4.27 7.90 -0.56
CA VAL A 102 -4.11 6.70 -1.36
C VAL A 102 -4.37 5.51 -0.45
N SER A 103 -5.56 4.93 -0.58
CA SER A 103 -6.00 3.75 0.17
C SER A 103 -5.91 2.50 -0.70
N TRP A 104 -5.52 1.39 -0.09
CA TRP A 104 -5.26 0.12 -0.76
C TRP A 104 -6.48 -0.85 -0.73
#